data_AF-A0AAQ2W007-F1
#
_entry.id   AF-A0AAQ2W007-F1
#
_cell.length_a   1.000
_cell.length_b   1.000
_cell.length_c   1.000
_cell.angle_alpha   90.00
_cell.angle_beta   90.00
_cell.angle_gamma   90.00
#
_symmetry.space_group_name_H-M   'P 1'
#
loop_
_entity.id
_entity.type
_entity.pdbx_description
1 polymer ?
#
loop_
_entity_poly.entity_id
_entity_poly.type
_entity_poly.pdbx_seq_one_letter_code
_entity_poly.pdbx_strand_id
1 'polypeptide(L)'
;MKTVVADAGYGSEENLLRLDEKQVNHLIKYAMFDKEQKRGYKQSARNLANWHYNDKEDSYTHPDGWYYRFHHTKHQKTQTDFQQEIKVYYADEPESAPQKGTIYERTLSKLES
;
A
#
# COMPACT_ATOMS: atom_id res chain seq x y z
N MET A 1 23.85 -14.29 17.37
CA MET A 1 22.93 -13.42 16.62
C MET A 1 21.84 -12.95 17.56
N LYS A 2 21.48 -11.66 17.57
CA LYS A 2 20.37 -11.13 18.38
C LYS A 2 19.16 -10.92 17.45
N THR A 3 18.03 -11.54 17.79
CA THR A 3 16.76 -11.38 17.06
C THR A 3 15.84 -10.48 17.86
N VAL A 4 15.27 -9.47 17.23
CA VAL A 4 14.26 -8.60 17.86
C VAL A 4 12.90 -9.29 17.77
N VAL A 5 12.25 -9.45 18.91
CA VAL A 5 10.88 -9.97 19.00
C VAL A 5 10.03 -8.88 19.65
N ALA A 6 8.93 -8.53 19.03
CA ALA A 6 7.99 -7.55 19.54
C ALA A 6 6.56 -7.91 19.10
N ASP A 7 5.57 -7.33 19.76
CA ASP A 7 4.18 -7.51 19.38
C ASP A 7 3.82 -6.74 18.09
N ALA A 8 2.62 -6.99 17.57
CA ALA A 8 2.14 -6.42 16.31
C ALA A 8 2.03 -4.89 16.33
N GLY A 9 2.02 -4.24 17.50
CA GLY A 9 2.06 -2.78 17.63
C GLY A 9 3.34 -2.16 17.07
N TYR A 10 4.43 -2.92 16.98
CA TYR A 10 5.68 -2.50 16.36
C TYR A 10 5.80 -2.86 14.88
N GLY A 11 4.81 -3.55 14.31
CA GLY A 11 4.83 -4.04 12.92
C GLY A 11 4.46 -3.03 11.85
N SER A 12 4.75 -1.74 12.05
CA SER A 12 4.57 -0.74 10.98
C SER A 12 5.58 -0.98 9.85
N GLU A 13 5.19 -0.63 8.63
CA GLU A 13 6.06 -0.77 7.45
C GLU A 13 7.42 -0.07 7.65
N GLU A 14 7.40 1.15 8.22
CA GLU A 14 8.61 1.91 8.57
C GLU A 14 9.51 1.18 9.58
N ASN A 15 8.93 0.59 10.62
CA ASN A 15 9.71 -0.12 11.63
C ASN A 15 10.37 -1.38 11.05
N LEU A 16 9.63 -2.14 10.25
CA LEU A 16 10.15 -3.35 9.61
C LEU A 16 11.25 -3.01 8.60
N LEU A 17 11.01 -2.02 7.74
CA LEU A 17 12.01 -1.53 6.78
C LEU A 17 13.30 -1.08 7.47
N ARG A 18 13.18 -0.40 8.62
CA ARG A 18 14.35 0.03 9.41
C ARG A 18 15.13 -1.12 10.04
N LEU A 19 14.47 -2.22 10.42
CA LEU A 19 15.13 -3.40 10.96
C LEU A 19 15.85 -4.17 9.84
N ASP A 20 15.21 -4.31 8.68
CA ASP A 20 15.78 -4.97 7.50
C ASP A 20 17.05 -4.24 7.01
N GLU A 21 17.01 -2.91 6.92
CA GLU A 21 18.18 -2.09 6.56
C GLU A 21 19.37 -2.28 7.52
N LYS A 22 19.07 -2.34 8.82
CA LYS A 22 20.10 -2.57 9.84
C LYS A 22 20.57 -4.02 9.88
N GLN A 23 20.04 -4.88 9.00
CA GLN A 23 20.30 -6.31 8.95
C GLN A 23 20.04 -6.97 10.31
N VAL A 24 19.03 -6.47 11.02
CA VAL A 24 18.61 -7.00 12.32
C VAL A 24 17.50 -8.01 12.08
N ASN A 25 17.78 -9.28 12.38
CA ASN A 25 16.75 -10.32 12.36
C ASN A 25 15.61 -9.93 13.30
N HIS A 26 14.37 -10.09 12.82
CA HIS A 26 13.19 -9.78 13.61
C HIS A 26 12.08 -10.80 13.41
N LEU A 27 11.24 -10.95 14.43
CA LEU A 27 10.02 -11.75 14.43
C LEU A 27 8.88 -10.86 14.89
N ILE A 28 8.59 -9.82 14.10
CA ILE A 28 7.51 -8.88 14.34
C ILE A 28 6.47 -9.06 13.25
N LYS A 29 5.22 -9.22 13.65
CA LYS A 29 4.11 -9.37 12.72
C LYS A 29 3.74 -8.02 12.11
N TYR A 30 3.73 -7.92 10.77
CA TYR A 30 3.32 -6.69 10.11
C TYR A 30 1.85 -6.36 10.36
N ALA A 31 1.54 -5.06 10.42
CA ALA A 31 0.26 -4.54 10.92
C ALA A 31 -0.99 -5.07 10.17
N MET A 32 -0.86 -5.34 8.87
CA MET A 32 -1.97 -5.80 8.03
C MET A 32 -2.18 -7.33 8.03
N PHE A 33 -1.28 -8.10 8.64
CA PHE A 33 -1.26 -9.56 8.55
C PHE A 33 -2.60 -10.21 8.93
N ASP A 34 -3.15 -9.86 10.10
CA ASP A 34 -4.42 -10.46 10.55
C ASP A 34 -5.60 -10.07 9.67
N LYS A 35 -5.59 -8.83 9.18
CA LYS A 35 -6.68 -8.30 8.38
C LYS A 35 -6.72 -8.99 7.02
N GLU A 36 -5.56 -9.21 6.40
CA GLU A 36 -5.42 -9.87 5.11
C GLU A 36 -5.85 -11.34 5.13
N GLN A 37 -5.77 -12.02 6.28
CA GLN A 37 -6.23 -13.40 6.40
C GLN A 37 -7.75 -13.56 6.45
N LYS A 38 -8.50 -12.50 6.80
CA LYS A 38 -9.97 -12.57 6.91
C LYS A 38 -10.62 -12.75 5.54
N ARG A 39 -11.53 -13.72 5.41
CA ARG A 39 -12.29 -14.00 4.17
C ARG A 39 -12.93 -12.74 3.58
N GLY A 40 -13.55 -11.92 4.41
CA GLY A 40 -14.18 -10.67 3.98
C GLY A 40 -13.20 -9.68 3.35
N TYR A 41 -11.94 -9.66 3.82
CA TYR A 41 -10.90 -8.85 3.20
C TYR A 41 -10.49 -9.47 1.85
N LYS A 42 -10.16 -10.77 1.83
CA LYS A 42 -9.74 -11.45 0.58
C LYS A 42 -10.76 -11.32 -0.56
N GLN A 43 -12.06 -11.23 -0.26
CA GLN A 43 -13.13 -11.16 -1.27
C GLN A 43 -13.67 -9.74 -1.51
N SER A 44 -13.14 -8.73 -0.82
CA SER A 44 -13.69 -7.37 -0.91
C SER A 44 -13.22 -6.67 -2.19
N ALA A 45 -14.18 -6.19 -3.00
CA ALA A 45 -13.92 -5.29 -4.12
C ALA A 45 -13.36 -3.92 -3.67
N ARG A 46 -13.37 -3.61 -2.36
CA ARG A 46 -12.74 -2.38 -1.83
C ARG A 46 -11.21 -2.47 -1.74
N ASN A 47 -10.66 -3.68 -1.82
CA ASN A 47 -9.22 -3.88 -1.68
C ASN A 47 -8.55 -3.81 -3.05
N LEU A 48 -7.63 -2.86 -3.20
CA LEU A 48 -6.88 -2.65 -4.43
C LEU A 48 -6.11 -3.91 -4.87
N ALA A 49 -5.64 -4.72 -3.93
CA ALA A 49 -4.98 -6.01 -4.21
C ALA A 49 -5.86 -7.03 -4.96
N ASN A 50 -7.18 -6.82 -4.98
CA ASN A 50 -8.13 -7.67 -5.71
C ASN A 50 -8.48 -7.11 -7.10
N TRP A 51 -7.83 -6.03 -7.52
CA TRP A 51 -8.08 -5.38 -8.82
C TRP A 51 -7.04 -5.82 -9.83
N HIS A 52 -7.39 -5.75 -11.11
CA HIS A 52 -6.44 -6.04 -12.18
C HIS A 52 -5.65 -4.77 -12.53
N TYR A 53 -4.32 -4.84 -12.47
CA TYR A 53 -3.45 -3.78 -12.92
C TYR A 53 -2.98 -4.05 -14.36
N ASN A 54 -3.04 -3.02 -15.20
CA ASN A 54 -2.54 -3.03 -16.57
C ASN A 54 -1.29 -2.15 -16.67
N ASP A 55 -0.13 -2.79 -16.74
CA ASP A 55 1.17 -2.10 -16.86
C ASP A 55 1.30 -1.21 -18.10
N LYS A 56 0.62 -1.56 -19.21
CA LYS A 56 0.74 -0.81 -20.47
C LYS A 56 0.04 0.54 -20.44
N GLU A 57 -1.04 0.62 -19.68
CA GLU A 57 -1.88 1.81 -19.58
C GLU A 57 -1.70 2.55 -18.26
N ASP A 58 -0.87 2.01 -17.35
CA ASP A 58 -0.74 2.43 -15.94
C ASP A 58 -2.14 2.65 -15.35
N SER A 59 -2.92 1.58 -15.34
CA SER A 59 -4.33 1.64 -14.98
C SER A 59 -4.77 0.44 -14.16
N TYR A 60 -5.81 0.67 -13.38
CA TYR A 60 -6.44 -0.31 -12.52
C TYR A 60 -7.87 -0.55 -12.97
N THR A 61 -8.27 -1.82 -13.04
CA THR A 61 -9.64 -2.23 -13.36
C THR A 61 -10.33 -2.78 -12.10
N HIS A 62 -11.39 -2.09 -11.66
CA HIS A 62 -12.27 -2.54 -10.59
C HIS A 62 -12.96 -3.85 -10.98
N PRO A 63 -13.26 -4.76 -10.04
CA PRO A 63 -14.09 -5.95 -10.28
C PRO A 63 -15.45 -5.72 -10.97
N ASP A 64 -15.92 -4.47 -11.01
CA ASP A 64 -17.21 -4.08 -11.61
C ASP A 64 -17.01 -3.47 -13.01
N GLY A 65 -15.78 -3.50 -13.54
CA GLY A 65 -15.43 -3.02 -14.88
C GLY A 65 -14.99 -1.55 -14.97
N TRP A 66 -14.94 -0.82 -13.85
CA TRP A 66 -14.50 0.58 -13.83
C TRP A 66 -12.99 0.72 -13.97
N TYR A 67 -12.54 1.61 -14.86
CA TYR A 67 -11.13 1.90 -15.08
C TYR A 67 -10.69 3.11 -14.27
N TYR A 68 -9.52 2.98 -13.65
CA TYR A 68 -8.84 4.04 -12.91
C TYR A 68 -7.47 4.24 -13.54
N ARG A 69 -7.25 5.39 -14.19
CA ARG A 69 -6.01 5.66 -14.94
C ARG A 69 -5.07 6.50 -14.11
N PHE A 70 -3.78 6.24 -14.24
CA PHE A 70 -2.76 7.05 -13.60
C PHE A 70 -2.92 8.51 -13.99
N HIS A 71 -2.78 9.38 -12.99
CA HIS A 71 -2.88 10.82 -13.19
C HIS A 71 -1.61 11.53 -12.77
N HIS A 72 -1.14 11.30 -11.54
CA HIS A 72 0.10 11.91 -11.06
C HIS A 72 0.63 11.18 -9.83
N THR A 73 1.89 11.47 -9.54
CA THR A 73 2.58 11.02 -8.33
C THR A 73 2.69 12.18 -7.33
N LYS A 74 2.47 11.90 -6.06
CA LYS A 74 2.73 12.79 -4.93
C LYS A 74 3.86 12.22 -4.09
N HIS A 75 4.70 13.09 -3.56
CA HIS A 75 5.74 12.72 -2.59
C HIS A 75 5.44 13.39 -1.25
N GLN A 76 5.57 12.65 -0.16
CA GLN A 76 5.48 13.20 1.19
C GLN A 76 6.49 12.55 2.10
N LYS A 77 6.89 13.26 3.16
CA LYS A 77 7.72 12.72 4.23
C LYS A 77 6.86 12.33 5.42
N THR A 78 7.18 11.20 6.04
CA THR A 78 6.57 10.83 7.31
C THR A 78 7.26 11.54 8.46
N GLN A 79 6.70 11.44 9.67
CA GLN A 79 7.30 12.05 10.87
C GLN A 79 8.66 11.45 11.23
N THR A 80 8.99 10.29 10.66
CA THR A 80 10.22 9.51 10.87
C THR A 80 11.18 9.61 9.66
N ASP A 81 10.99 10.63 8.80
CA ASP A 81 11.82 10.96 7.62
C ASP A 81 11.82 9.93 6.47
N PHE A 82 10.85 9.02 6.43
CA PHE A 82 10.67 8.15 5.26
C PHE A 82 9.99 8.91 4.11
N GLN A 83 10.37 8.61 2.87
CA GLN A 83 9.73 9.13 1.67
C GLN A 83 8.59 8.20 1.24
N GLN A 84 7.39 8.75 1.15
CA GLN A 84 6.25 8.05 0.59
C GLN A 84 6.02 8.59 -0.81
N GLU A 85 6.06 7.69 -1.78
CA GLU A 85 5.54 7.93 -3.11
C GLU A 85 4.08 7.47 -3.15
N ILE A 86 3.19 8.33 -3.62
CA ILE A 86 1.77 8.03 -3.74
C ILE A 86 1.36 8.27 -5.18
N LYS A 87 1.11 7.20 -5.93
CA LYS A 87 0.49 7.29 -7.24
C LYS A 87 -1.01 7.47 -7.09
N VAL A 88 -1.54 8.43 -7.82
CA VAL A 88 -2.95 8.80 -7.80
C VAL A 88 -3.59 8.40 -9.12
N TYR A 89 -4.68 7.65 -9.05
CA TYR A 89 -5.44 7.21 -10.22
C TYR A 89 -6.88 7.71 -10.14
N TYR A 90 -7.46 8.12 -11.25
CA TYR A 90 -8.85 8.61 -11.33
C TYR A 90 -9.71 7.73 -12.21
N ALA A 91 -10.97 7.56 -11.80
CA ALA A 91 -12.01 7.04 -12.65
C ALA A 91 -12.42 8.09 -13.69
N ASP A 92 -12.76 7.62 -14.90
CA ASP A 92 -13.22 8.50 -15.99
C ASP A 92 -14.51 9.26 -15.59
N GLU A 93 -15.42 8.62 -14.84
CA GLU A 93 -16.64 9.23 -14.30
C GLU A 93 -16.68 9.12 -12.76
N PRO A 94 -16.08 10.07 -12.03
CA PRO A 94 -15.85 9.93 -10.59
C PRO A 94 -17.11 9.96 -9.73
N GLU A 95 -18.22 10.54 -10.23
CA GLU A 95 -19.51 10.60 -9.52
C GLU A 95 -20.27 9.26 -9.57
N SER A 96 -20.01 8.46 -10.60
CA SER A 96 -20.70 7.19 -10.86
C SER A 96 -19.90 5.97 -10.38
N ALA A 97 -18.62 6.17 -10.05
CA ALA A 97 -17.71 5.10 -9.67
C ALA A 97 -18.04 4.49 -8.28
N PRO A 98 -17.91 3.16 -8.11
CA PRO A 98 -18.28 2.45 -6.88
C PRO A 98 -17.37 2.77 -5.68
N GLN A 99 -16.11 3.15 -5.95
CA GLN A 99 -15.26 3.83 -4.98
C GLN A 99 -15.25 5.33 -5.26
N LYS A 100 -14.94 6.13 -4.23
CA LYS A 100 -14.56 7.55 -4.42
C LYS A 100 -13.69 7.60 -5.67
N GLY A 101 -14.02 8.41 -6.68
CA GLY A 101 -13.45 8.38 -8.03
C GLY A 101 -11.92 8.57 -8.14
N THR A 102 -11.19 8.45 -7.05
CA THR A 102 -9.74 8.45 -6.91
C THR A 102 -9.29 7.30 -6.02
N ILE A 103 -8.28 6.56 -6.47
CA ILE A 103 -7.56 5.57 -5.65
C ILE A 103 -6.09 5.99 -5.48
N TYR A 104 -5.45 5.43 -4.46
CA TYR A 104 -4.07 5.76 -4.08
C TYR A 104 -3.26 4.48 -3.92
N GLU A 105 -2.22 4.33 -4.73
CA GLU A 105 -1.18 3.33 -4.52
C GLU A 105 -0.02 4.01 -3.81
N ARG A 106 0.45 3.42 -2.70
CA ARG A 106 1.53 3.97 -1.90
C ARG A 106 2.71 3.02 -1.91
N THR A 107 3.89 3.59 -2.13
CA THR A 107 5.18 2.94 -1.94
C THR A 107 5.96 3.71 -0.89
N LEU A 108 6.45 3.01 0.14
CA LEU A 108 7.34 3.57 1.13
C LEU A 108 8.79 3.28 0.73
N SER A 109 9.61 4.30 0.74
CA SER A 109 11.06 4.19 0.54
C SER A 109 11.76 5.10 1.53
N LYS A 110 13.03 4.85 1.80
CA LYS A 110 13.83 5.79 2.57
C LYS A 110 14.33 6.91 1.66
N LEU A 111 14.54 8.11 2.22
CA LEU A 111 15.27 9.16 1.53
C LEU A 111 16.73 8.69 1.32
N GLU A 112 17.14 8.45 0.07
CA GLU A 112 18.55 8.27 -0.26
C GLU A 112 19.29 9.56 0.16
N SER A 113 20.36 9.42 0.96
CA SER A 113 21.21 10.53 1.41
C SER A 113 22.48 10.62 0.59
#